data_AF-A0AB34GLZ9-F1
#
_entry.id   AF-A0AB34GLZ9-F1
#
_cell.length_a   1.000
_cell.length_b   1.000
_cell.length_c   1.000
_cell.angle_alpha   90.00
_cell.angle_beta   90.00
_cell.angle_gamma   90.00
#
_symmetry.space_group_name_H-M   'P 1'
#
loop_
_entity.id
_entity.type
_entity.pdbx_description
1 polymer ?
#
loop_
_entity_poly.entity_id
_entity_poly.type
_entity_poly.pdbx_seq_one_letter_code
_entity_poly.pdbx_strand_id
1 'polypeptide(L)'
;MAVANSSPVNPVVFFDVSIGGQEVGRMKIELFADVVPKTAENFRQFCTGEFRKDGVPIGYKGSTFHRVIKDFMIQGGDFVNQQLVGVK
;
A
#
# COMPACT_ATOMS: atom_id res chain seq x y z
N MET A 1 22.77 -0.22 9.68
CA MET A 1 21.95 0.13 8.50
C MET A 1 21.74 1.63 8.56
N ALA A 2 22.40 2.40 7.68
CA ALA A 2 22.18 3.84 7.62
C ALA A 2 20.73 4.08 7.19
N VAL A 3 19.96 4.79 8.00
CA VAL A 3 18.69 5.35 7.57
C VAL A 3 19.08 6.38 6.50
N ALA A 4 18.79 6.09 5.23
CA ALA A 4 18.97 7.07 4.18
C ALA A 4 18.20 8.32 4.60
N ASN A 5 18.90 9.46 4.62
CA ASN A 5 18.32 10.75 4.98
C ASN A 5 17.12 10.98 4.04
N SER A 6 15.90 10.99 4.57
CA SER A 6 14.68 11.04 3.75
C SER A 6 14.73 12.25 2.82
N SER A 7 14.58 12.02 1.52
CA SER A 7 14.52 13.12 0.56
C SER A 7 13.24 13.91 0.83
N PRO A 8 13.30 15.24 1.03
CA PRO A 8 12.10 16.05 1.27
C PRO A 8 11.10 16.05 0.10
N VAL A 9 11.43 15.39 -1.02
CA VAL A 9 10.63 15.26 -2.23
C VAL A 9 9.85 13.93 -2.29
N ASN A 10 10.18 12.95 -1.44
CA ASN A 10 9.57 11.62 -1.52
C ASN A 10 8.05 11.67 -1.22
N PRO A 11 7.20 11.02 -2.03
CA PRO A 11 5.77 10.97 -1.78
C PRO A 11 5.45 10.28 -0.45
N VAL A 12 4.50 10.84 0.29
CA VAL A 12 3.95 10.22 1.49
C VAL A 12 2.50 9.84 1.22
N VAL A 13 2.18 8.56 1.42
CA VAL A 13 0.83 8.01 1.33
C VAL A 13 0.34 7.56 2.71
N PHE A 14 -0.94 7.19 2.81
CA PHE A 14 -1.50 6.71 4.06
C PHE A 14 -2.50 5.57 3.88
N PHE A 15 -2.66 4.77 4.93
CA PHE A 15 -3.75 3.82 5.10
C PHE A 15 -4.47 4.11 6.41
N ASP A 16 -5.78 4.27 6.34
CA ASP A 16 -6.66 4.16 7.50
C ASP A 16 -7.05 2.69 7.66
N VAL A 17 -6.71 2.12 8.82
CA VAL A 17 -6.88 0.69 9.08
C VAL A 17 -8.05 0.48 10.02
N SER A 18 -8.86 -0.54 9.73
CA SER A 18 -9.89 -1.05 10.63
C SER A 18 -9.63 -2.52 10.98
N ILE A 19 -10.02 -2.90 12.20
CA ILE A 19 -9.98 -4.29 12.69
C ILE A 19 -11.38 -4.62 13.21
N GLY A 20 -12.02 -5.65 12.67
CA GLY A 20 -13.40 -6.00 13.04
C GLY A 20 -14.42 -4.90 12.76
N GLY A 21 -14.16 -4.03 11.77
CA GLY A 21 -15.01 -2.88 11.45
C GLY A 21 -14.77 -1.63 12.30
N GLN A 22 -13.89 -1.69 13.31
CA GLN A 22 -13.53 -0.54 14.13
C GLN A 22 -12.25 0.10 13.60
N GLU A 23 -12.23 1.43 13.41
CA GLU A 23 -11.03 2.17 13.05
C GLU A 23 -9.98 2.12 14.17
N VAL A 24 -8.75 1.76 13.83
CA VAL A 24 -7.64 1.62 14.80
C VAL A 24 -6.52 2.62 14.59
N GLY A 25 -6.52 3.34 13.47
CA GLY A 25 -5.61 4.46 13.24
C GLY A 25 -5.09 4.55 11.80
N ARG A 26 -4.20 5.53 11.61
CA ARG A 26 -3.60 5.87 10.33
C ARG A 26 -2.12 5.51 10.30
N MET A 27 -1.72 4.71 9.31
CA MET A 27 -0.32 4.51 8.95
C MET A 27 0.08 5.52 7.87
N LYS A 28 1.19 6.24 8.06
CA LYS A 28 1.82 7.07 7.01
C LYS A 28 3.06 6.36 6.49
N ILE A 29 3.21 6.32 5.16
CA ILE A 29 4.26 5.56 4.48
C ILE A 29 4.98 6.51 3.53
N GLU A 30 6.28 6.71 3.73
CA GLU A 30 7.15 7.35 2.74
C GLU A 30 7.50 6.34 1.65
N LEU A 31 7.35 6.74 0.40
CA LEU A 31 7.77 5.95 -0.76
C LEU A 31 9.11 6.51 -1.25
N PHE A 32 10.16 5.70 -1.22
CA PHE A 32 11.51 6.08 -1.66
C PHE A 32 11.60 6.20 -3.19
N ALA A 33 10.93 7.21 -3.76
CA ALA A 33 10.86 7.45 -5.19
C ALA A 33 12.20 7.89 -5.79
N ASP A 34 13.06 8.50 -4.98
CA ASP A 34 14.45 8.78 -5.28
C ASP A 34 15.31 7.52 -5.49
N VAL A 35 14.95 6.40 -4.86
CA VAL A 35 15.67 5.11 -4.98
C VAL A 35 14.98 4.18 -5.99
N VAL A 36 13.66 4.03 -5.90
CA VAL A 36 12.84 3.09 -6.70
C VAL A 36 11.64 3.79 -7.35
N PRO A 37 11.86 4.72 -8.31
CA PRO A 37 10.80 5.59 -8.83
C PRO A 37 9.61 4.84 -9.41
N LYS A 38 9.85 3.75 -10.16
CA LYS A 38 8.79 2.94 -10.78
C LYS A 38 7.92 2.22 -9.74
N THR A 39 8.55 1.64 -8.72
CA THR A 39 7.84 0.91 -7.67
C THR A 39 7.07 1.87 -6.76
N ALA A 40 7.68 2.99 -6.41
CA ALA A 40 7.05 4.05 -5.63
C ALA A 40 5.81 4.61 -6.36
N GLU A 41 5.92 4.91 -7.66
CA GLU A 41 4.80 5.45 -8.42
C GLU A 41 3.65 4.43 -8.58
N ASN A 42 3.97 3.16 -8.83
CA ASN A 42 2.97 2.10 -8.86
C ASN A 42 2.21 1.99 -7.52
N PHE A 43 2.92 2.00 -6.39
CA PHE A 43 2.30 1.94 -5.07
C PHE A 43 1.45 3.20 -4.80
N ARG A 44 1.98 4.39 -5.14
CA ARG A 44 1.28 5.66 -4.97
C ARG A 44 -0.04 5.69 -5.73
N GLN A 45 -0.06 5.27 -7.00
CA GLN A 45 -1.28 5.26 -7.82
C GLN A 45 -2.37 4.34 -7.24
N PHE A 46 -1.99 3.19 -6.68
CA PHE A 46 -2.95 2.31 -5.99
C PHE A 46 -3.42 2.85 -4.64
N CYS A 47 -2.63 3.71 -3.97
CA CYS A 47 -3.10 4.46 -2.81
C CYS A 47 -4.11 5.56 -3.19
N THR A 48 -3.90 6.28 -4.30
CA THR A 48 -4.75 7.41 -4.71
C THR A 48 -5.96 7.00 -5.55
N GLY A 49 -5.93 5.82 -6.18
CA GLY A 49 -6.98 5.37 -7.11
C GLY A 49 -6.92 6.08 -8.47
N GLU A 50 -5.79 6.69 -8.82
CA GLU A 50 -5.59 7.32 -10.13
C GLU A 50 -5.53 6.28 -11.25
N PHE A 51 -4.94 5.10 -10.96
CA PHE A 51 -4.93 3.98 -11.89
C PHE A 51 -6.34 3.40 -12.03
N ARG A 52 -6.78 3.24 -13.28
CA ARG A 52 -8.10 2.71 -13.63
C ARG A 52 -7.98 1.52 -14.56
N LYS A 53 -8.81 0.50 -14.31
CA LYS A 53 -9.01 -0.63 -15.21
C LYS A 53 -10.47 -0.62 -15.65
N ASP A 54 -10.70 -0.62 -16.95
CA ASP A 54 -12.05 -0.56 -17.55
C ASP A 54 -12.88 0.64 -17.04
N GLY A 55 -12.22 1.78 -16.80
CA GLY A 55 -12.83 3.01 -16.28
C GLY A 55 -13.06 3.04 -14.77
N VAL A 56 -12.82 1.93 -14.07
CA VAL A 56 -13.01 1.81 -12.61
C VAL A 56 -11.69 2.01 -11.88
N PRO A 57 -11.61 2.90 -10.86
CA PRO A 57 -10.44 2.99 -9.99
C PRO A 57 -10.13 1.66 -9.32
N ILE A 58 -8.89 1.20 -9.44
CA ILE A 58 -8.41 0.02 -8.71
C ILE A 58 -7.25 0.44 -7.81
N GLY A 59 -7.15 -0.20 -6.64
CA GLY A 59 -6.14 0.15 -5.65
C GLY A 59 -6.44 -0.43 -4.27
N TYR A 60 -5.81 0.11 -3.24
CA TYR A 60 -5.80 -0.48 -1.91
C TYR A 60 -7.03 -0.18 -1.06
N LYS A 61 -7.91 0.75 -1.48
CA LYS A 61 -9.12 1.08 -0.72
C LYS A 61 -10.02 -0.15 -0.60
N GLY A 62 -10.32 -0.55 0.64
CA GLY A 62 -11.13 -1.74 0.93
C GLY A 62 -10.38 -3.07 0.81
N SER A 63 -9.09 -3.06 0.45
CA SER A 63 -8.26 -4.27 0.51
C SER A 63 -7.93 -4.66 1.96
N THR A 64 -7.63 -5.94 2.20
CA THR A 64 -7.38 -6.49 3.54
C THR A 64 -5.92 -6.91 3.72
N PHE A 65 -5.48 -6.98 4.97
CA PHE A 65 -4.27 -7.71 5.35
C PHE A 65 -4.61 -9.20 5.50
N HIS A 66 -4.53 -9.95 4.41
CA HIS A 66 -4.96 -11.35 4.35
C HIS A 66 -3.96 -12.33 5.01
N ARG A 67 -2.73 -11.89 5.34
CA ARG A 67 -1.75 -12.71 6.05
C ARG A 67 -1.05 -11.90 7.14
N VAL A 68 -1.20 -12.34 8.39
CA VAL A 68 -0.60 -11.73 9.58
C VAL A 68 0.17 -12.80 10.32
N ILE A 69 1.49 -12.64 10.41
CA ILE A 69 2.38 -13.55 11.15
C ILE A 69 3.02 -12.74 12.27
N LYS A 70 2.62 -13.05 13.50
CA LYS A 70 3.15 -12.41 14.69
C LYS A 70 4.68 -12.54 14.72
N ASP A 71 5.34 -11.47 15.14
CA ASP A 71 6.79 -11.38 15.27
C ASP A 71 7.55 -11.51 13.93
N PHE A 72 6.84 -11.37 12.81
CA PHE A 72 7.43 -11.39 11.48
C PHE A 72 6.90 -10.28 10.58
N MET A 73 5.67 -10.37 10.08
CA MET A 73 5.14 -9.42 9.10
C MET A 73 3.62 -9.45 8.94
N ILE A 74 3.10 -8.37 8.34
CA ILE A 74 1.75 -8.27 7.78
C ILE A 74 1.85 -8.13 6.26
N GLN A 75 0.97 -8.82 5.55
CA GLN A 75 0.89 -8.79 4.09
C GLN A 75 -0.55 -8.52 3.66
N GLY A 76 -0.69 -7.59 2.72
CA GLY A 76 -1.95 -7.19 2.10
C GLY A 76 -1.70 -6.75 0.66
N GLY A 77 -2.60 -5.93 0.12
CA GLY A 77 -2.43 -5.34 -1.21
C GLY A 77 -2.91 -6.22 -2.37
N ASP A 78 -3.44 -7.41 -2.10
CA ASP A 78 -4.20 -8.16 -3.10
C ASP A 78 -5.64 -7.62 -3.15
N PHE A 79 -5.89 -6.69 -4.07
CA PHE A 79 -7.21 -6.10 -4.30
C PHE A 79 -7.97 -6.75 -5.47
N VAL A 80 -7.37 -7.73 -6.15
CA VAL A 80 -8.00 -8.41 -7.30
C VAL A 80 -8.78 -9.62 -6.82
N ASN A 81 -8.16 -10.46 -6.00
CA ASN A 81 -8.77 -11.71 -5.53
C ASN A 81 -9.00 -11.69 -4.01
N GLN A 82 -8.49 -10.69 -3.29
CA GLN A 82 -8.54 -10.59 -1.82
C GLN A 82 -7.97 -11.84 -1.11
N GLN A 83 -7.21 -12.65 -1.85
CA GLN A 83 -6.54 -13.89 -1.45
C GLN A 83 -5.17 -13.92 -2.12
N LEU A 84 -4.20 -14.65 -1.58
CA LEU A 84 -2.78 -14.69 -1.99
C LEU A 84 -2.46 -15.03 -3.47
N VAL A 85 -3.45 -15.18 -4.34
CA VAL A 85 -3.25 -15.62 -5.73
C VAL A 85 -3.35 -14.40 -6.66
N GLY A 86 -2.21 -13.88 -7.11
CA GLY A 86 -2.19 -12.98 -8.26
C GLY A 86 -2.48 -13.77 -9.53
N VAL A 87 -3.47 -13.35 -10.34
CA VAL A 87 -3.69 -13.92 -11.68
C VAL A 87 -2.51 -13.46 -12.54
N LYS A 88 -1.70 -14.42 -13.00
CA LYS A 88 -0.70 -14.19 -14.05
C LYS A 88 -1.38 -14.05 -15.40
#